data_AF-A0A368FBN6-F1
#
_entry.id   AF-A0A368FBN6-F1
#
_cell.length_a   1.000
_cell.length_b   1.000
_cell.length_c   1.000
_cell.angle_alpha   90.00
_cell.angle_beta   90.00
_cell.angle_gamma   90.00
#
_symmetry.space_group_name_H-M   'P 1'
#
loop_
_entity.id
_entity.type
_entity.pdbx_description
1 polymer ?
#
loop_
_entity_poly.entity_id
_entity_poly.type
_entity_poly.pdbx_seq_one_letter_code
_entity_poly.pdbx_strand_id
1 'polypeptide(L)'
;LDAYWNDVYVRPYVRCGPFIVGVVVGYLLNYLTQDRKGNRVEIPKKWVMLGWCTSTVLGLYSVFGLYEYARTGDISEQWRALYVVAGRNAYALAVGWVAFACATGNGGQ
;
A
#
# COMPACT_ATOMS: atom_id res chain seq x y z
N LEU A 1 29.94 -10.93 -9.62
CA LEU A 1 28.53 -11.37 -9.43
C LEU A 1 28.22 -11.59 -7.94
N ASP A 2 29.18 -12.05 -7.14
CA ASP A 2 28.99 -12.40 -5.72
C ASP A 2 28.81 -11.21 -4.77
N ALA A 3 29.35 -10.03 -5.11
CA ALA A 3 29.15 -8.81 -4.33
C ALA A 3 27.71 -8.27 -4.41
N TYR A 4 27.02 -8.45 -5.55
CA TYR A 4 25.65 -7.96 -5.76
C TYR A 4 24.63 -8.72 -4.88
N TRP A 5 24.82 -10.02 -4.71
CA TRP A 5 23.94 -10.87 -3.90
C TRP A 5 23.99 -10.52 -2.41
N ASN A 6 25.19 -10.28 -1.86
CA ASN A 6 25.33 -9.96 -0.43
C ASN A 6 24.94 -8.51 -0.09
N ASP A 7 25.28 -7.53 -0.95
CA ASP A 7 25.04 -6.12 -0.62
C ASP A 7 23.65 -5.59 -0.98
N VAL A 8 22.95 -6.20 -1.94
CA VAL A 8 21.65 -5.69 -2.43
C VAL A 8 20.49 -6.64 -2.11
N TYR A 9 20.72 -7.96 -2.13
CA TYR A 9 19.64 -8.95 -2.04
C TYR A 9 19.21 -9.28 -0.59
N VAL A 10 20.15 -9.20 0.36
CA VAL A 10 19.91 -9.56 1.78
C VAL A 10 19.34 -8.41 2.60
N ARG A 11 19.30 -7.19 2.05
CA ARG A 11 18.83 -6.00 2.77
C ARG A 11 17.28 -5.99 2.83
N PRO A 12 16.64 -6.20 4.00
CA PRO A 12 15.19 -6.27 4.11
C PRO A 12 14.51 -4.89 3.95
N TYR A 13 15.28 -3.81 3.79
CA TYR A 13 14.80 -2.43 3.69
C TYR A 13 13.69 -2.25 2.65
N VAL A 14 13.77 -2.97 1.52
CA VAL A 14 12.77 -2.89 0.45
C VAL A 14 11.45 -3.61 0.79
N ARG A 15 11.46 -4.46 1.83
CA ARG A 15 10.27 -5.18 2.34
C ARG A 15 9.76 -4.64 3.67
N CYS A 16 10.57 -3.91 4.43
CA CYS A 16 10.15 -3.30 5.70
C CYS A 16 8.95 -2.37 5.53
N GLY A 17 8.88 -1.61 4.43
CA GLY A 17 7.78 -0.67 4.16
C GLY A 17 6.39 -1.32 4.23
N PRO A 18 6.10 -2.34 3.40
CA PRO A 18 4.84 -3.09 3.46
C PRO A 18 4.51 -3.68 4.84
N PHE A 19 5.51 -4.21 5.56
CA PHE A 19 5.31 -4.75 6.90
C PHE A 19 4.91 -3.66 7.91
N ILE A 20 5.59 -2.52 7.90
CA ILE A 20 5.28 -1.38 8.77
C ILE A 20 3.86 -0.89 8.48
N VAL A 21 3.47 -0.77 7.21
CA VAL A 21 2.10 -0.36 6.82
C VAL A 21 1.06 -1.32 7.41
N GLY A 22 1.27 -2.64 7.30
CA GLY A 22 0.37 -3.63 7.89
C GLY A 22 0.26 -3.53 9.41
N VAL A 23 1.39 -3.38 10.11
CA VAL A 23 1.42 -3.23 11.58
C VAL A 23 0.71 -1.95 12.01
N VAL A 24 0.96 -0.83 11.32
CA VAL A 24 0.31 0.45 11.60
C VAL A 24 -1.20 0.36 11.39
N VAL A 25 -1.64 -0.23 10.27
CA VAL A 25 -3.07 -0.43 9.98
C VAL A 25 -3.74 -1.31 11.05
N GLY A 26 -3.10 -2.42 11.44
CA GLY A 26 -3.61 -3.29 12.49
C GLY A 26 -3.67 -2.61 13.86
N TYR A 27 -2.65 -1.82 14.19
CA TYR A 27 -2.62 -1.03 15.42
C TYR A 27 -3.72 0.03 15.44
N LEU A 28 -3.90 0.78 14.35
CA LEU A 28 -4.98 1.76 14.22
C LEU A 28 -6.36 1.12 14.33
N LEU A 29 -6.54 -0.04 13.71
CA LEU A 29 -7.76 -0.83 13.84
C LEU A 29 -8.02 -1.20 15.30
N ASN A 30 -7.03 -1.77 15.99
CA ASN A 30 -7.17 -2.15 17.39
C ASN A 30 -7.45 -0.92 18.27
N TYR A 31 -6.66 0.13 18.14
CA TYR A 31 -6.81 1.37 18.92
C TYR A 31 -8.19 2.02 18.73
N LEU A 32 -8.69 2.13 17.50
CA LEU A 32 -9.98 2.77 17.21
C LEU A 32 -11.19 1.87 17.57
N THR A 33 -10.96 0.57 17.70
CA THR A 33 -12.00 -0.44 17.95
C THR A 33 -12.06 -0.85 19.42
N GLN A 34 -10.97 -0.69 20.18
CA GLN A 34 -10.83 -1.19 21.54
C GLN A 34 -11.97 -0.74 22.48
N ASP A 35 -12.45 0.49 22.30
CA ASP A 35 -13.52 1.08 23.12
C ASP A 35 -14.93 0.94 22.50
N ARG A 36 -15.06 0.35 21.30
CA ARG A 36 -16.33 0.28 20.56
C ARG A 36 -16.81 -1.17 20.40
N LYS A 37 -17.97 -1.49 21.00
CA LYS A 37 -18.69 -2.75 20.73
C LYS A 37 -19.16 -2.78 19.27
N GLY A 38 -18.38 -3.42 18.40
CA GLY A 38 -18.79 -3.74 17.03
C GLY A 38 -17.84 -3.29 15.91
N ASN A 39 -16.60 -2.87 16.20
CA ASN A 39 -15.61 -2.47 15.21
C ASN A 39 -16.09 -1.37 14.24
N ARG A 40 -17.07 -0.56 14.63
CA ARG A 40 -17.60 0.51 13.76
C ARG A 40 -16.90 1.82 14.04
N VAL A 41 -16.12 2.29 13.08
CA VAL A 41 -15.50 3.62 13.12
C VAL A 41 -16.32 4.56 12.25
N GLU A 42 -16.92 5.57 12.87
CA GLU A 42 -17.68 6.60 12.17
C GLU A 42 -16.71 7.57 11.49
N ILE A 43 -16.39 7.29 10.23
CA ILE A 43 -15.56 8.15 9.39
C ILE A 43 -16.52 8.94 8.49
N PRO A 44 -16.34 10.26 8.33
CA PRO A 44 -17.19 11.03 7.43
C PRO A 44 -17.09 10.48 6.00
N LYS A 45 -18.23 10.30 5.33
CA LYS A 45 -18.31 9.68 3.98
C LYS A 45 -17.34 10.26 2.95
N LYS A 46 -17.03 11.56 3.04
CA LYS A 46 -16.04 12.24 2.20
C LYS A 46 -14.64 11.61 2.32
N TRP A 47 -14.20 11.34 3.54
CA TRP A 47 -12.88 10.74 3.81
C TRP A 47 -12.84 9.27 3.40
N VAL A 48 -13.94 8.54 3.60
CA VAL A 48 -14.07 7.15 3.13
C VAL A 48 -13.92 7.11 1.60
N MET A 49 -14.65 7.96 0.88
CA MET A 49 -14.56 8.05 -0.58
C MET A 49 -13.16 8.44 -1.05
N LEU A 50 -12.52 9.43 -0.42
CA LEU A 50 -11.15 9.82 -0.73
C LEU A 50 -10.19 8.64 -0.56
N GLY A 51 -10.27 7.91 0.55
CA GLY A 51 -9.42 6.74 0.77
C GLY A 51 -9.66 5.62 -0.24
N TRP A 52 -10.91 5.37 -0.65
CA TRP A 52 -11.22 4.43 -1.73
C TRP A 52 -10.64 4.87 -3.08
N CYS A 53 -10.77 6.15 -3.44
CA CYS A 53 -10.15 6.71 -4.64
C CYS A 53 -8.63 6.57 -4.60
N THR A 54 -8.00 7.00 -3.51
CA THR A 54 -6.53 6.91 -3.34
C THR A 54 -6.06 5.46 -3.38
N SER A 55 -6.73 4.53 -2.70
CA SER A 55 -6.43 3.11 -2.72
C SER A 55 -6.51 2.53 -4.13
N THR A 56 -7.54 2.90 -4.89
CA THR A 56 -7.71 2.43 -6.27
C THR A 56 -6.59 2.95 -7.17
N VAL A 57 -6.26 4.24 -7.07
CA VAL A 57 -5.18 4.86 -7.85
C VAL A 57 -3.83 4.22 -7.51
N LEU A 58 -3.53 4.02 -6.22
CA LEU A 58 -2.29 3.38 -5.78
C LEU A 58 -2.22 1.91 -6.19
N GLY A 59 -3.33 1.19 -6.11
CA GLY A 59 -3.43 -0.19 -6.59
C GLY A 59 -3.18 -0.29 -8.10
N LEU A 60 -3.84 0.54 -8.90
CA LEU A 60 -3.62 0.62 -10.34
C LEU A 60 -2.19 1.03 -10.68
N TYR A 61 -1.64 2.03 -9.99
CA TYR A 61 -0.24 2.44 -10.17
C TYR A 61 0.72 1.29 -9.88
N SER A 62 0.46 0.50 -8.83
CA SER A 62 1.34 -0.63 -8.48
C SER A 62 1.33 -1.73 -9.55
N VAL A 63 0.18 -1.97 -10.20
CA VAL A 63 0.05 -3.01 -11.23
C VAL A 63 0.51 -2.51 -12.60
N PHE A 64 0.04 -1.33 -13.00
CA PHE A 64 0.24 -0.77 -14.35
C PHE A 64 1.48 0.12 -14.45
N GLY A 65 2.15 0.46 -13.35
CA GLY A 65 3.34 1.31 -13.38
C GLY A 65 4.52 0.72 -14.16
N LEU A 66 4.55 -0.60 -14.38
CA LEU A 66 5.53 -1.27 -15.25
C LEU A 66 4.98 -1.65 -16.63
N TYR A 67 3.74 -1.27 -16.97
CA TYR A 67 3.11 -1.72 -18.21
C TYR A 67 3.92 -1.31 -19.44
N GLU A 68 4.39 -0.06 -19.48
CA GLU A 68 5.17 0.45 -20.62
C GLU A 68 6.57 -0.19 -20.68
N TYR A 69 7.18 -0.46 -19.53
CA TYR A 69 8.42 -1.24 -19.48
C TYR A 69 8.22 -2.66 -20.04
N ALA A 70 7.12 -3.32 -19.70
CA ALA A 70 6.80 -4.66 -20.21
C ALA A 70 6.50 -4.67 -21.72
N ARG A 71 5.99 -3.56 -22.28
CA ARG A 71 5.60 -3.42 -23.69
C ARG A 71 6.76 -3.06 -24.61
N THR A 72 7.63 -2.15 -24.16
CA THR A 72 8.67 -1.53 -25.01
C THR A 72 10.09 -1.80 -24.54
N GLY A 73 10.30 -2.39 -23.36
CA GLY A 73 11.62 -2.64 -22.78
C GLY A 73 12.33 -1.40 -22.23
N ASP A 74 11.89 -0.21 -22.63
CA ASP A 74 12.40 1.07 -22.17
C ASP A 74 11.41 1.78 -21.24
N ILE A 75 11.98 2.43 -20.22
CA ILE A 75 11.29 3.29 -19.27
C ILE A 75 12.24 4.43 -18.91
N SER A 76 11.74 5.65 -18.71
CA SER A 76 12.60 6.73 -18.25
C SER A 76 13.20 6.38 -16.89
N GLU A 77 14.48 6.73 -16.68
CA GLU A 77 15.21 6.42 -15.45
C GLU A 77 14.50 6.94 -14.20
N GLN A 78 13.86 8.11 -14.32
CA GLN A 78 13.05 8.72 -13.26
C GLN A 78 11.83 7.86 -12.90
N TRP A 79 11.10 7.37 -13.91
CA TRP A 79 9.94 6.51 -13.69
C TRP A 79 10.32 5.15 -13.11
N ARG A 80 11.46 4.60 -13.54
CA ARG A 80 12.02 3.37 -12.98
C ARG A 80 12.35 3.53 -11.50
N ALA A 81 13.07 4.60 -11.15
CA ALA A 81 13.44 4.88 -9.76
C ALA A 81 12.20 5.07 -8.88
N LEU A 82 11.21 5.84 -9.36
CA LEU A 82 9.93 6.03 -8.67
C LEU A 82 9.20 4.72 -8.43
N TYR A 83 9.09 3.85 -9.44
CA TYR A 83 8.41 2.57 -9.27
C TYR A 83 9.15 1.64 -8.32
N VAL A 84 10.48 1.56 -8.40
CA VAL A 84 11.29 0.71 -7.51
C VAL A 84 11.10 1.08 -6.04
N VAL A 85 11.00 2.38 -5.74
CA VAL A 85 10.84 2.87 -4.36
C VAL A 85 9.38 2.85 -3.92
N ALA A 86 8.45 3.33 -4.76
CA ALA A 86 7.07 3.59 -4.38
C ALA A 86 6.11 2.44 -4.72
N GLY A 87 6.39 1.60 -5.73
CA GLY A 87 5.44 0.61 -6.25
C GLY A 87 4.96 -0.40 -5.20
N ARG A 88 5.89 -0.97 -4.43
CA ARG A 88 5.56 -1.92 -3.33
C ARG A 88 4.85 -1.26 -2.16
N ASN A 89 5.22 -0.02 -1.83
CA ASN A 89 4.58 0.75 -0.76
C ASN A 89 3.16 1.17 -1.15
N ALA A 90 2.95 1.60 -2.40
CA ALA A 90 1.64 1.94 -2.95
C ALA A 90 0.68 0.74 -2.89
N TYR A 91 1.15 -0.45 -3.28
CA TYR A 91 0.37 -1.68 -3.16
C TYR A 91 -0.01 -1.99 -1.70
N ALA A 92 0.95 -1.92 -0.78
CA ALA A 92 0.71 -2.18 0.63
C ALA A 92 -0.27 -1.18 1.25
N LEU A 93 -0.18 0.10 0.89
CA LEU A 93 -1.12 1.14 1.33
C LEU A 93 -2.52 0.92 0.78
N ALA A 94 -2.64 0.53 -0.49
CA ALA A 94 -3.93 0.20 -1.10
C ALA A 94 -4.61 -0.97 -0.36
N VAL A 95 -3.90 -2.09 -0.20
CA VAL A 95 -4.44 -3.26 0.52
C VAL A 95 -4.71 -2.92 2.00
N GLY A 96 -3.84 -2.13 2.64
CA GLY A 96 -4.02 -1.68 4.02
C GLY A 96 -5.29 -0.85 4.20
N TRP A 97 -5.57 0.08 3.30
CA TRP A 97 -6.82 0.85 3.32
C TRP A 97 -8.05 -0.03 3.12
N VAL A 98 -8.01 -0.97 2.15
CA VAL A 98 -9.13 -1.90 1.91
C VAL A 98 -9.41 -2.74 3.16
N ALA A 99 -8.38 -3.32 3.78
CA ALA A 99 -8.53 -4.10 5.00
C ALA A 99 -9.11 -3.25 6.14
N PHE A 100 -8.61 -2.02 6.32
CA PHE A 100 -9.10 -1.07 7.31
C PHE A 100 -10.57 -0.70 7.08
N ALA A 101 -10.95 -0.34 5.84
CA ALA A 101 -12.31 0.06 5.49
C ALA A 101 -13.31 -1.10 5.69
N CYS A 102 -12.92 -2.32 5.29
CA CYS A 102 -13.74 -3.52 5.49
C CYS A 102 -13.92 -3.85 6.98
N ALA A 103 -12.84 -3.80 7.76
CA ALA A 103 -12.89 -4.12 9.19
C ALA A 103 -13.62 -3.06 10.02
N THR A 104 -13.65 -1.80 9.57
CA THR A 104 -14.32 -0.69 10.27
C THR A 104 -15.79 -0.48 9.88
N GLY A 105 -16.32 -1.30 8.97
CA GLY A 105 -17.70 -1.17 8.45
C GLY A 105 -17.88 -0.13 7.36
N ASN A 106 -16.79 0.53 6.91
CA ASN A 106 -16.79 1.56 5.86
C ASN A 106 -16.60 0.98 4.44
N GLY A 107 -16.88 -0.31 4.26
CA GLY A 107 -16.68 -1.07 3.03
C GLY A 107 -17.77 -0.96 1.97
N GLY A 108 -18.91 -0.33 2.29
CA GLY A 108 -20.06 -0.24 1.37
C GLY A 108 -21.42 -0.33 2.07
N GLN A 109 -21.55 0.21 3.30
CA GLN A 109 -22.81 0.30 4.04
C GLN A 109 -23.61 1.55 3.69
#